data_AF-A0A922M3G1-F1
#
_entry.id   AF-A0A922M3G1-F1
#
_cell.length_a   1.000
_cell.length_b   1.000
_cell.length_c   1.000
_cell.angle_alpha   90.00
_cell.angle_beta   90.00
_cell.angle_gamma   90.00
#
_symmetry.space_group_name_H-M   'P 1'
#
loop_
_entity.id
_entity.type
_entity.pdbx_description
1 polymer ?
#
loop_
_entity_poly.entity_id
_entity_poly.type
_entity_poly.pdbx_seq_one_letter_code
_entity_poly.pdbx_strand_id
1 'polypeptide(L)'
;MNVTLRKKSTQPSLSTPSIENNFLNENKLRDIIKEELAAALKSSFKELLTEQLRNIQGELSEFKSSFEFFNEQFEDFKKRSDEKDAVIDQLRNDNAKLQHTVNDLTIRLCNAEQYMRESNVEISGLPEDKSEDLVKTLQTIAKSTRMKNWESDLEDLWLSVELTINNSTKKIALCVIYIPPPVKLDSLQCFLDNVNNVLNNVDDVVILGDFNLGFIDWSGRSDDLHLSPSNYENSLGYSLVDFMSINGLHQFNSHLNADNRILDLVLSNMSDLTVTKPDDLLSKLDAHHPNILISISIPNVKQLETKCRSGYNFYKADYKQIKTHLKNINWYDTFRECINANDRLNVFYVMLQSVIESFVPKYTKKKSKYPPWYSDSLIAALTEKEKFRQKYRKYNNPVINLPLSYCAVAAIL
;
A
#
# COMPACT_ATOMS: atom_id res chain seq x y z
N MET A 1 -35.30 109.31 -9.87
CA MET A 1 -34.60 110.09 -8.82
C MET A 1 -33.55 110.92 -9.52
N ASN A 2 -33.72 112.24 -9.52
CA ASN A 2 -32.81 113.21 -10.13
C ASN A 2 -31.59 113.49 -9.23
N VAL A 3 -30.53 114.02 -9.85
CA VAL A 3 -29.61 115.13 -9.42
C VAL A 3 -28.23 114.84 -10.04
N THR A 4 -27.91 115.35 -11.26
CA THR A 4 -27.20 116.63 -11.60
C THR A 4 -25.80 116.77 -10.98
N LEU A 5 -24.71 117.25 -11.59
CA LEU A 5 -24.35 117.91 -12.87
C LEU A 5 -22.81 118.10 -12.85
N ARG A 6 -22.09 118.15 -13.98
CA ARG A 6 -21.41 119.37 -14.52
C ARG A 6 -20.58 119.09 -15.79
N LYS A 7 -20.84 119.89 -16.83
CA LYS A 7 -20.03 120.09 -18.05
C LYS A 7 -19.19 121.38 -17.94
N LYS A 8 -18.02 121.40 -18.59
CA LYS A 8 -17.37 122.57 -19.24
C LYS A 8 -16.09 122.10 -19.93
N SER A 9 -15.57 122.63 -21.03
CA SER A 9 -16.06 123.23 -22.28
C SER A 9 -14.83 123.26 -23.19
N THR A 10 -15.02 122.93 -24.47
CA THR A 10 -14.09 123.05 -25.61
C THR A 10 -13.63 124.49 -25.86
N GLN A 11 -12.38 124.70 -26.34
CA GLN A 11 -12.07 125.04 -27.75
C GLN A 11 -10.56 125.31 -28.01
N PRO A 12 -10.10 125.23 -29.28
CA PRO A 12 -8.69 125.15 -29.70
C PRO A 12 -8.10 126.49 -30.20
N SER A 13 -6.77 126.58 -30.33
CA SER A 13 -6.13 127.57 -31.22
C SER A 13 -4.70 127.18 -31.61
N LEU A 14 -4.22 127.89 -32.63
CA LEU A 14 -3.28 127.54 -33.68
C LEU A 14 -1.79 127.39 -33.29
N SER A 15 -1.14 126.61 -34.14
CA SER A 15 0.29 126.52 -34.45
C SER A 15 0.97 127.85 -34.83
N THR A 16 2.24 128.00 -34.42
CA THR A 16 3.32 128.49 -35.31
C THR A 16 4.67 127.90 -34.84
N PRO A 17 5.61 127.60 -35.77
CA PRO A 17 6.74 126.71 -35.52
C PRO A 17 8.05 127.47 -35.25
N SER A 18 9.00 126.82 -34.56
CA SER A 18 10.40 127.25 -34.58
C SER A 18 11.36 126.09 -34.28
N ILE A 19 11.93 125.58 -35.38
CA ILE A 19 13.35 125.24 -35.60
C ILE A 19 14.00 124.22 -34.65
N GLU A 20 14.37 123.08 -35.25
CA GLU A 20 15.16 121.99 -34.69
C GLU A 20 16.51 122.46 -34.12
N ASN A 21 16.89 121.90 -32.96
CA ASN A 21 18.29 121.67 -32.64
C ASN A 21 18.47 120.24 -32.14
N ASN A 22 19.28 119.51 -32.91
CA ASN A 22 19.50 118.08 -32.86
C ASN A 22 20.68 117.80 -31.92
N PHE A 23 20.40 117.36 -30.69
CA PHE A 23 21.42 116.75 -29.82
C PHE A 23 20.85 115.47 -29.20
N LEU A 24 21.63 114.38 -29.26
CA LEU A 24 21.32 113.13 -28.55
C LEU A 24 21.24 113.42 -27.06
N ASN A 25 20.04 113.26 -26.50
CA ASN A 25 19.81 113.39 -25.07
C ASN A 25 20.07 112.02 -24.39
N GLU A 26 20.69 112.00 -23.21
CA GLU A 26 21.11 110.77 -22.49
C GLU A 26 19.99 109.72 -22.38
N ASN A 27 18.75 110.18 -22.24
CA ASN A 27 17.57 109.34 -22.17
C ASN A 27 17.29 108.57 -23.48
N LYS A 28 17.46 109.20 -24.65
CA LYS A 28 17.28 108.52 -25.95
C LYS A 28 18.34 107.43 -26.17
N LEU A 29 19.59 107.67 -25.72
CA LEU A 29 20.65 106.66 -25.82
C LEU A 29 20.39 105.47 -24.89
N ARG A 30 19.92 105.72 -23.65
CA ARG A 30 19.52 104.66 -22.72
C ARG A 30 18.34 103.84 -23.23
N ASP A 31 17.38 104.47 -23.89
CA ASP A 31 16.22 103.77 -24.45
C ASP A 31 16.62 102.88 -25.63
N ILE A 32 17.46 103.38 -26.55
CA ILE A 32 18.00 102.57 -27.66
C ILE A 32 18.84 101.39 -27.13
N ILE A 33 19.71 101.63 -26.16
CA ILE A 33 20.54 100.56 -25.57
C ILE A 33 19.66 99.53 -24.86
N LYS A 34 18.64 99.94 -24.09
CA LYS A 34 17.71 99.01 -23.43
C LYS A 34 16.89 98.21 -24.43
N GLU A 35 16.44 98.83 -25.51
CA GLU A 35 15.66 98.17 -26.55
C GLU A 35 16.51 97.15 -27.31
N GLU A 36 17.74 97.50 -27.68
CA GLU A 36 18.70 96.57 -28.32
C GLU A 36 19.12 95.43 -27.38
N LEU A 37 19.42 95.72 -26.11
CA LEU A 37 19.73 94.66 -25.13
C LEU A 37 18.55 93.74 -24.88
N ALA A 38 17.33 94.28 -24.77
CA ALA A 38 16.12 93.48 -24.60
C ALA A 38 15.82 92.65 -25.84
N ALA A 39 16.03 93.19 -27.05
CA ALA A 39 15.87 92.47 -28.30
C ALA A 39 16.89 91.34 -28.43
N ALA A 40 18.18 91.62 -28.16
CA ALA A 40 19.24 90.62 -28.20
C ALA A 40 19.05 89.50 -27.16
N LEU A 41 18.70 89.86 -25.91
CA LEU A 41 18.39 88.88 -24.86
C LEU A 41 17.15 88.05 -25.19
N LYS A 42 16.10 88.66 -25.72
CA LYS A 42 14.88 87.96 -26.11
C LYS A 42 15.14 87.01 -27.30
N SER A 43 15.96 87.42 -28.26
CA SER A 43 16.36 86.57 -29.38
C SER A 43 17.18 85.38 -28.91
N SER A 44 18.24 85.62 -28.14
CA SER A 44 19.12 84.56 -27.62
C SER A 44 18.37 83.58 -26.71
N PHE A 45 17.51 84.08 -25.82
CA PHE A 45 16.69 83.23 -24.95
C PHE A 45 15.65 82.43 -25.74
N LYS A 46 15.04 83.03 -26.77
CA LYS A 46 14.10 82.33 -27.66
C LYS A 46 14.81 81.23 -28.45
N GLU A 47 15.99 81.48 -29.00
CA GLU A 47 16.78 80.48 -29.72
C GLU A 47 17.15 79.31 -28.81
N LEU A 48 17.69 79.59 -27.62
CA LEU A 48 18.08 78.56 -26.64
C LEU A 48 16.87 77.71 -26.20
N LEU A 49 15.73 78.35 -25.90
CA LEU A 49 14.50 77.62 -25.58
C LEU A 49 13.98 76.79 -26.75
N THR A 50 14.04 77.32 -27.97
CA THR A 50 13.54 76.60 -29.16
C THR A 50 14.41 75.38 -29.45
N GLU A 51 15.73 75.49 -29.28
CA GLU A 51 16.67 74.38 -29.44
C GLU A 51 16.47 73.30 -28.38
N GLN A 52 16.33 73.68 -27.11
CA GLN A 52 16.05 72.74 -26.03
C GLN A 52 14.70 72.03 -26.21
N LEU A 53 13.64 72.77 -26.57
CA LEU A 53 12.34 72.18 -26.85
C LEU A 53 12.38 71.20 -28.02
N ARG A 54 13.15 71.52 -29.07
CA ARG A 54 13.35 70.64 -30.21
C ARG A 54 14.10 69.36 -29.83
N ASN A 55 15.14 69.46 -28.98
CA ASN A 55 15.87 68.30 -28.50
C ASN A 55 14.98 67.39 -27.64
N ILE A 56 14.22 67.96 -26.70
CA ILE A 56 13.24 67.22 -25.88
C ILE A 56 12.20 66.54 -26.77
N GLN A 57 11.73 67.22 -27.81
CA GLN A 57 10.77 66.64 -28.75
C GLN A 57 11.37 65.47 -29.56
N GLY A 58 12.66 65.55 -29.90
CA GLY A 58 13.41 64.46 -30.52
C GLY A 58 13.52 63.23 -29.61
N GLU A 59 13.97 63.42 -28.36
CA GLU A 59 14.05 62.35 -27.36
C GLU A 59 12.67 61.73 -27.07
N LEU A 60 11.62 62.55 -26.96
CA LEU A 60 10.24 62.06 -26.81
C LEU A 60 9.79 61.22 -28.01
N SER A 61 10.22 61.56 -29.22
CA SER A 61 9.90 60.78 -30.41
C SER A 61 10.61 59.43 -30.41
N GLU A 62 11.91 59.38 -30.08
CA GLU A 62 12.67 58.13 -29.99
C GLU A 62 12.17 57.22 -28.85
N PHE A 63 11.84 57.83 -27.72
CA PHE A 63 11.21 57.13 -26.60
C PHE A 63 9.87 56.52 -27.00
N LYS A 64 9.03 57.26 -27.73
CA LYS A 64 7.75 56.75 -28.23
C LYS A 64 7.95 55.54 -29.15
N SER A 65 8.91 55.59 -30.07
CA SER A 65 9.21 54.45 -30.96
C SER A 65 9.73 53.23 -30.18
N SER A 66 10.58 53.44 -29.17
CA SER A 66 11.07 52.36 -28.31
C SER A 66 9.96 51.73 -27.47
N PHE A 67 9.01 52.56 -26.99
CA PHE A 67 7.85 52.10 -26.25
C PHE A 67 6.88 51.30 -27.14
N GLU A 68 6.64 51.74 -28.37
CA GLU A 68 5.85 51.01 -29.36
C GLU A 68 6.46 49.63 -29.66
N PHE A 69 7.77 49.56 -29.90
CA PHE A 69 8.48 48.29 -30.09
C PHE A 69 8.39 47.38 -28.87
N PHE A 70 8.59 47.93 -27.67
CA PHE A 70 8.48 47.15 -26.43
C PHE A 70 7.06 46.62 -26.23
N ASN A 71 6.05 47.41 -26.58
CA ASN A 71 4.65 46.99 -26.48
C ASN A 71 4.32 45.83 -27.43
N GLU A 72 4.83 45.85 -28.66
CA GLU A 72 4.68 44.73 -29.60
C GLU A 72 5.32 43.45 -29.05
N GLN A 73 6.55 43.54 -28.55
CA GLN A 73 7.25 42.40 -27.93
C GLN A 73 6.53 41.88 -26.68
N PHE A 74 5.91 42.78 -25.90
CA PHE A 74 5.14 42.42 -24.72
C PHE A 74 3.86 41.65 -25.09
N GLU A 75 3.13 42.10 -26.11
CA GLU A 75 1.94 41.38 -26.61
C GLU A 75 2.31 40.00 -27.17
N ASP A 76 3.41 39.88 -27.92
CA ASP A 76 3.92 38.60 -28.42
C ASP A 76 4.37 37.65 -27.29
N PHE A 77 4.97 38.20 -26.23
CA PHE A 77 5.30 37.43 -25.04
C PHE A 77 4.05 36.95 -24.32
N LYS A 78 3.07 37.84 -24.12
CA LYS A 78 1.79 37.53 -23.47
C LYS A 78 1.05 36.43 -24.23
N LYS A 79 0.95 36.54 -25.56
CA LYS A 79 0.34 35.49 -26.40
C LYS A 79 1.00 34.13 -26.24
N ARG A 80 2.34 34.08 -26.26
CA ARG A 80 3.08 32.82 -26.04
C ARG A 80 2.92 32.28 -24.62
N SER A 81 2.73 33.15 -23.63
CA SER A 81 2.44 32.76 -22.25
C SER A 81 1.05 32.13 -22.17
N ASP A 82 0.03 32.79 -22.71
CA ASP A 82 -1.35 32.32 -22.72
C ASP A 82 -1.48 30.97 -23.46
N GLU A 83 -0.78 30.80 -24.58
CA GLU A 83 -0.71 29.52 -25.31
C GLU A 83 -0.09 28.40 -24.46
N LYS A 84 0.97 28.69 -23.71
CA LYS A 84 1.61 27.70 -22.82
C LYS A 84 0.74 27.34 -21.63
N ASP A 85 0.04 28.32 -21.04
CA ASP A 85 -0.89 28.08 -19.94
C ASP A 85 -2.04 27.15 -20.39
N ALA A 86 -2.57 27.36 -21.60
CA ALA A 86 -3.56 26.46 -22.19
C ALA A 86 -3.04 25.02 -22.36
N VAL A 87 -1.79 24.85 -22.81
CA VAL A 87 -1.16 23.52 -22.92
C VAL A 87 -0.95 22.87 -21.54
N ILE A 88 -0.55 23.64 -20.53
CA ILE A 88 -0.37 23.14 -19.16
C ILE A 88 -1.70 22.63 -18.60
N ASP A 89 -2.78 23.37 -18.81
CA ASP A 89 -4.11 22.96 -18.35
C ASP A 89 -4.61 21.72 -19.08
N GLN A 90 -4.34 21.60 -20.38
CA GLN A 90 -4.64 20.40 -21.14
C GLN A 90 -3.86 19.18 -20.63
N LEU A 91 -2.54 19.33 -20.42
CA LEU A 91 -1.69 18.26 -19.88
C LEU A 91 -2.12 17.83 -18.48
N ARG A 92 -2.53 18.77 -17.62
CA ARG A 92 -3.07 18.46 -16.28
C ARG A 92 -4.35 17.64 -16.38
N ASN A 93 -5.27 18.04 -17.27
CA ASN A 93 -6.52 17.33 -17.47
C ASN A 93 -6.29 15.90 -18.02
N ASP A 94 -5.41 15.76 -19.00
CA ASP A 94 -5.10 14.44 -19.58
C ASP A 94 -4.37 13.54 -18.58
N ASN A 95 -3.49 14.09 -17.75
CA ASN A 95 -2.85 13.33 -16.67
C ASN A 95 -3.87 12.87 -15.62
N ALA A 96 -4.85 13.71 -15.27
CA ALA A 96 -5.94 13.31 -14.37
C ALA A 96 -6.80 12.17 -14.97
N LYS A 97 -7.12 12.23 -16.27
CA LYS A 97 -7.82 11.13 -16.98
C LYS A 97 -6.99 9.85 -17.01
N LEU A 98 -5.69 9.96 -17.26
CA LEU A 98 -4.78 8.80 -17.25
C LEU A 98 -4.72 8.16 -15.86
N GLN A 99 -4.55 8.96 -14.80
CA GLN A 99 -4.57 8.47 -13.42
C GLN A 99 -5.88 7.75 -13.09
N HIS A 100 -7.03 8.32 -13.47
CA HIS A 100 -8.33 7.68 -13.29
C HIS A 100 -8.42 6.35 -14.05
N THR A 101 -7.95 6.31 -15.31
CA THR A 101 -7.98 5.09 -16.14
C THR A 101 -7.08 4.00 -15.57
N VAL A 102 -5.88 4.36 -15.10
CA VAL A 102 -4.95 3.42 -14.45
C VAL A 102 -5.57 2.86 -13.17
N ASN A 103 -6.26 3.68 -12.38
CA ASN A 103 -6.95 3.23 -11.18
C ASN A 103 -8.08 2.24 -11.53
N ASP A 104 -8.92 2.56 -12.53
CA ASP A 104 -9.99 1.66 -13.01
C ASP A 104 -9.43 0.32 -13.52
N LEU A 105 -8.38 0.36 -14.33
CA LEU A 105 -7.73 -0.86 -14.83
C LEU A 105 -7.12 -1.70 -13.71
N THR A 106 -6.51 -1.07 -12.70
CA THR A 106 -5.97 -1.76 -11.51
C THR A 106 -7.09 -2.48 -10.76
N ILE A 107 -8.19 -1.77 -10.50
CA ILE A 107 -9.41 -2.31 -9.87
C ILE A 107 -9.94 -3.51 -10.67
N ARG A 108 -9.99 -3.41 -12.01
CA ARG A 108 -10.46 -4.51 -12.87
C ARG A 108 -9.52 -5.71 -12.86
N LEU A 109 -8.21 -5.48 -12.84
CA LEU A 109 -7.21 -6.55 -12.77
C LEU A 109 -7.30 -7.31 -11.45
N CYS A 110 -7.35 -6.61 -10.31
CA CYS A 110 -7.53 -7.24 -9.00
C CYS A 110 -8.81 -8.09 -8.95
N ASN A 111 -9.91 -7.59 -9.51
CA ASN A 111 -11.14 -8.36 -9.63
C ASN A 111 -10.95 -9.65 -10.43
N ALA A 112 -10.31 -9.56 -11.59
CA ALA A 112 -10.08 -10.72 -12.43
C ALA A 112 -9.19 -11.75 -11.73
N GLU A 113 -8.13 -11.32 -11.04
CA GLU A 113 -7.28 -12.19 -10.24
C GLU A 113 -8.04 -12.86 -9.09
N GLN A 114 -8.95 -12.12 -8.44
CA GLN A 114 -9.80 -12.64 -7.38
C GLN A 114 -10.79 -13.70 -7.91
N TYR A 115 -11.48 -13.44 -9.03
CA TYR A 115 -12.35 -14.43 -9.69
C TYR A 115 -11.58 -15.68 -10.10
N MET A 116 -10.35 -15.53 -10.61
CA MET A 116 -9.50 -16.68 -10.97
C MET A 116 -9.05 -17.50 -9.76
N ARG A 117 -9.17 -16.97 -8.54
CA ARG A 117 -8.79 -17.62 -7.28
C ARG A 117 -9.96 -17.89 -6.35
N GLU A 118 -11.20 -17.62 -6.77
CA GLU A 118 -12.37 -17.68 -5.90
C GLU A 118 -12.62 -19.07 -5.29
N SER A 119 -12.18 -20.13 -5.99
CA SER A 119 -12.28 -21.52 -5.54
C SER A 119 -10.92 -22.12 -5.14
N ASN A 120 -9.89 -21.29 -5.02
CA ASN A 120 -8.54 -21.75 -4.69
C ASN A 120 -8.29 -21.56 -3.20
N VAL A 121 -7.84 -22.61 -2.53
CA VAL A 121 -7.38 -22.57 -1.14
C VAL A 121 -5.87 -22.85 -1.15
N GLU A 122 -5.08 -21.87 -0.72
CA GLU A 122 -3.63 -22.01 -0.62
C GLU A 122 -3.27 -22.51 0.79
N ILE A 123 -2.69 -23.71 0.87
CA ILE A 123 -2.22 -24.30 2.13
C ILE A 123 -0.70 -24.27 2.14
N SER A 124 -0.13 -23.28 2.83
CA SER A 124 1.31 -23.11 2.92
C SER A 124 1.92 -23.88 4.12
N GLY A 125 3.11 -24.44 3.92
CA GLY A 125 3.91 -25.03 5.00
C GLY A 125 3.73 -26.54 5.23
N LEU A 126 3.22 -27.28 4.23
CA LEU A 126 3.12 -28.73 4.32
C LEU A 126 4.49 -29.42 4.16
N PRO A 127 4.80 -30.43 5.01
CA PRO A 127 6.03 -31.20 4.87
C PRO A 127 5.94 -32.22 3.73
N GLU A 128 6.68 -32.01 2.65
CA GLU A 128 6.76 -32.97 1.55
C GLU A 128 7.41 -34.31 1.95
N ASP A 129 6.76 -35.44 1.60
CA ASP A 129 7.35 -36.79 1.62
C ASP A 129 7.40 -37.39 0.20
N LYS A 130 8.43 -38.18 -0.12
CA LYS A 130 8.57 -38.86 -1.42
C LYS A 130 7.50 -39.92 -1.67
N SER A 131 6.83 -40.39 -0.62
CA SER A 131 5.67 -41.28 -0.69
C SER A 131 4.40 -40.59 -0.19
N GLU A 132 4.31 -39.28 -0.35
CA GLU A 132 3.15 -38.52 0.11
C GLU A 132 1.89 -38.83 -0.70
N ASP A 133 0.79 -38.96 0.03
CA ASP A 133 -0.55 -39.13 -0.49
C ASP A 133 -1.29 -37.82 -0.20
N LEU A 134 -1.29 -36.91 -1.19
CA LEU A 134 -1.90 -35.59 -1.07
C LEU A 134 -3.37 -35.66 -0.62
N VAL A 135 -4.09 -36.73 -1.00
CA VAL A 135 -5.47 -36.93 -0.57
C VAL A 135 -5.52 -37.22 0.93
N LYS A 136 -4.61 -38.03 1.46
CA LYS A 136 -4.52 -38.26 2.92
C LYS A 136 -3.98 -37.05 3.67
N THR A 137 -3.02 -36.32 3.12
CA THR A 137 -2.52 -35.08 3.73
C THR A 137 -3.65 -34.06 3.77
N LEU A 138 -4.40 -33.87 2.68
CA LEU A 138 -5.62 -33.04 2.65
C LEU A 138 -6.69 -33.56 3.60
N GLN A 139 -6.93 -34.86 3.70
CA GLN A 139 -7.85 -35.44 4.71
C GLN A 139 -7.38 -35.22 6.15
N THR A 140 -6.06 -35.12 6.36
CA THR A 140 -5.46 -34.89 7.68
C THR A 140 -5.44 -33.40 8.03
N ILE A 141 -5.21 -32.51 7.06
CA ILE A 141 -5.40 -31.06 7.20
C ILE A 141 -6.87 -30.78 7.40
N ALA A 142 -7.74 -31.44 6.63
CA ALA A 142 -9.19 -31.48 6.81
C ALA A 142 -9.64 -32.27 8.06
N LYS A 143 -8.72 -32.66 8.96
CA LYS A 143 -9.10 -32.80 10.37
C LYS A 143 -9.53 -31.45 10.95
N SER A 144 -9.21 -30.33 10.30
CA SER A 144 -10.08 -29.16 10.29
C SER A 144 -11.43 -29.57 9.68
N THR A 145 -12.32 -30.06 10.53
CA THR A 145 -13.56 -30.65 10.04
C THR A 145 -14.58 -29.53 9.91
N ARG A 146 -15.18 -29.38 8.72
CA ARG A 146 -16.37 -28.53 8.59
C ARG A 146 -17.48 -29.15 9.42
N MET A 147 -17.95 -28.41 10.41
CA MET A 147 -18.96 -28.88 11.35
C MET A 147 -20.34 -28.42 10.91
N LYS A 148 -20.90 -29.08 9.89
CA LYS A 148 -22.24 -28.75 9.36
C LYS A 148 -23.34 -28.83 10.42
N ASN A 149 -23.14 -29.65 11.45
CA ASN A 149 -24.07 -29.78 12.57
C ASN A 149 -23.99 -28.63 13.59
N TRP A 150 -23.06 -27.69 13.41
CA TRP A 150 -22.94 -26.48 14.21
C TRP A 150 -23.50 -25.24 13.49
N GLU A 151 -23.72 -25.35 12.18
CA GLU A 151 -24.26 -24.27 11.35
C GLU A 151 -25.71 -23.97 11.73
N SER A 152 -26.05 -22.68 11.73
CA SER A 152 -27.38 -22.17 12.00
C SER A 152 -28.18 -21.96 10.71
N ASP A 153 -29.37 -21.35 10.82
CA ASP A 153 -30.15 -20.92 9.66
C ASP A 153 -29.60 -19.63 9.00
N LEU A 154 -28.58 -19.01 9.60
CA LEU A 154 -27.86 -17.87 9.03
C LEU A 154 -26.75 -18.35 8.09
N GLU A 155 -26.09 -17.39 7.43
CA GLU A 155 -24.92 -17.68 6.61
C GLU A 155 -23.68 -17.81 7.49
N ASP A 156 -23.61 -18.90 8.25
CA ASP A 156 -22.46 -19.24 9.10
C ASP A 156 -21.74 -20.53 8.66
N LEU A 157 -20.41 -20.51 8.79
CA LEU A 157 -19.52 -21.61 8.43
C LEU A 157 -18.63 -21.95 9.62
N TRP A 158 -18.70 -23.21 10.05
CA TRP A 158 -17.92 -23.70 11.19
C TRP A 158 -16.82 -24.67 10.77
N LEU A 159 -15.63 -24.46 11.33
CA LEU A 159 -14.49 -25.35 11.23
C LEU A 159 -14.01 -25.71 12.64
N SER A 160 -13.66 -26.97 12.86
CA SER A 160 -13.01 -27.39 14.11
C SER A 160 -11.60 -27.84 13.85
N VAL A 161 -10.61 -27.15 14.43
CA VAL A 161 -9.18 -27.44 14.31
C VAL A 161 -8.68 -28.08 15.60
N GLU A 162 -8.10 -29.27 15.51
CA GLU A 162 -7.44 -29.94 16.64
C GLU A 162 -5.93 -29.72 16.56
N LEU A 163 -5.36 -29.10 17.61
CA LEU A 163 -3.94 -28.80 17.72
C LEU A 163 -3.33 -29.57 18.89
N THR A 164 -2.22 -30.27 18.66
CA THR A 164 -1.45 -30.87 19.75
C THR A 164 -0.40 -29.90 20.25
N ILE A 165 -0.66 -29.26 21.40
CA ILE A 165 0.25 -28.32 22.07
C ILE A 165 0.77 -29.01 23.33
N ASN A 166 2.08 -29.08 23.53
CA ASN A 166 2.69 -29.65 24.74
C ASN A 166 2.17 -31.06 25.14
N ASN A 167 1.89 -31.93 24.16
CA ASN A 167 1.27 -33.26 24.33
C ASN A 167 -0.20 -33.28 24.81
N SER A 168 -0.86 -32.13 24.92
CA SER A 168 -2.32 -32.02 25.06
C SER A 168 -2.96 -31.66 23.72
N THR A 169 -4.07 -32.31 23.37
CA THR A 169 -4.88 -31.91 22.21
C THR A 169 -5.84 -30.81 22.65
N LYS A 170 -5.74 -29.64 22.01
CA LYS A 170 -6.66 -28.52 22.18
C LYS A 170 -7.53 -28.40 20.94
N LYS A 171 -8.83 -28.21 21.13
CA LYS A 171 -9.81 -28.09 20.04
C LYS A 171 -10.27 -26.65 19.91
N ILE A 172 -10.01 -26.05 18.76
CA ILE A 172 -10.36 -24.67 18.43
C ILE A 172 -11.50 -24.69 17.42
N ALA A 173 -12.58 -23.96 17.68
CA ALA A 173 -13.62 -23.69 16.71
C ALA A 173 -13.36 -22.35 15.99
N LEU A 174 -13.48 -22.35 14.68
CA LEU A 174 -13.47 -21.15 13.85
C LEU A 174 -14.85 -21.02 13.22
N CYS A 175 -15.50 -19.88 13.41
CA CYS A 175 -16.78 -19.54 12.83
C CYS A 175 -16.63 -18.30 11.96
N VAL A 176 -17.13 -18.37 10.73
CA VAL A 176 -17.32 -17.20 9.87
C VAL A 176 -18.82 -16.99 9.70
N ILE A 177 -19.32 -15.79 9.98
CA ILE A 177 -20.76 -15.49 9.91
C ILE A 177 -21.05 -14.22 9.09
N TYR A 178 -22.16 -14.24 8.35
CA TYR A 178 -22.82 -13.06 7.80
C TYR A 178 -24.25 -12.95 8.33
N ILE A 179 -24.57 -11.84 9.00
CA ILE A 179 -25.93 -11.55 9.50
C ILE A 179 -26.53 -10.45 8.63
N PRO A 180 -27.51 -10.74 7.75
CA PRO A 180 -28.06 -9.76 6.83
C PRO A 180 -28.87 -8.67 7.57
N PRO A 181 -28.77 -7.39 7.16
CA PRO A 181 -29.61 -6.33 7.69
C PRO A 181 -31.04 -6.39 7.08
N PRO A 182 -32.11 -6.07 7.85
CA PRO A 182 -32.11 -5.71 9.26
C PRO A 182 -31.98 -6.94 10.17
N VAL A 183 -31.14 -6.83 11.20
CA VAL A 183 -30.91 -7.91 12.16
C VAL A 183 -32.15 -8.15 12.99
N LYS A 184 -32.66 -9.39 12.95
CA LYS A 184 -33.81 -9.83 13.77
C LYS A 184 -33.31 -10.40 15.09
N LEU A 185 -34.02 -10.08 16.18
CA LEU A 185 -33.67 -10.55 17.52
C LEU A 185 -33.70 -12.08 17.61
N ASP A 186 -34.75 -12.71 17.10
CA ASP A 186 -34.91 -14.17 17.15
C ASP A 186 -33.76 -14.88 16.41
N SER A 187 -33.38 -14.38 15.23
CA SER A 187 -32.28 -14.95 14.43
C SER A 187 -30.93 -14.81 15.16
N LEU A 188 -30.67 -13.65 15.78
CA LEU A 188 -29.47 -13.46 16.58
C LEU A 188 -29.46 -14.40 17.79
N GLN A 189 -30.57 -14.49 18.53
CA GLN A 189 -30.66 -15.36 19.72
C GLN A 189 -30.46 -16.83 19.37
N CYS A 190 -31.10 -17.34 18.30
CA CYS A 190 -30.87 -18.71 17.84
C CYS A 190 -29.40 -18.97 17.49
N PHE A 191 -28.73 -18.01 16.85
CA PHE A 191 -27.30 -18.12 16.57
C PHE A 191 -26.46 -18.15 17.86
N LEU A 192 -26.71 -17.25 18.82
CA LEU A 192 -25.99 -17.22 20.10
C LEU A 192 -26.19 -18.51 20.89
N ASP A 193 -27.40 -19.07 20.90
CA ASP A 193 -27.71 -20.36 21.53
C ASP A 193 -26.97 -21.52 20.86
N ASN A 194 -26.87 -21.50 19.52
CA ASN A 194 -26.07 -22.48 18.79
C ASN A 194 -24.58 -22.37 19.15
N VAL A 195 -24.04 -21.16 19.24
CA VAL A 195 -22.64 -20.94 19.65
C VAL A 195 -22.40 -21.45 21.07
N ASN A 196 -23.33 -21.21 22.01
CA ASN A 196 -23.25 -21.76 23.37
C ASN A 196 -23.14 -23.30 23.36
N ASN A 197 -23.90 -23.96 22.49
CA ASN A 197 -23.80 -25.41 22.31
C ASN A 197 -22.45 -25.85 21.75
N VAL A 198 -21.86 -25.05 20.84
CA VAL A 198 -20.52 -25.32 20.29
C VAL A 198 -19.44 -25.15 21.36
N LEU A 199 -19.51 -24.07 22.14
CA LEU A 199 -18.57 -23.76 23.22
C LEU A 199 -18.47 -24.88 24.26
N ASN A 200 -19.55 -25.63 24.50
CA ASN A 200 -19.51 -26.81 25.37
C ASN A 200 -18.66 -27.97 24.82
N ASN A 201 -18.30 -27.96 23.53
CA ASN A 201 -17.61 -29.04 22.83
C ASN A 201 -16.17 -28.68 22.40
N VAL A 202 -15.72 -27.47 22.69
CA VAL A 202 -14.40 -26.93 22.25
C VAL A 202 -13.74 -26.15 23.37
N ASP A 203 -12.42 -25.99 23.30
CA ASP A 203 -11.64 -25.25 24.31
C ASP A 203 -11.59 -23.75 23.98
N ASP A 204 -11.36 -23.42 22.71
CA ASP A 204 -11.33 -22.04 22.21
C ASP A 204 -12.28 -21.84 21.04
N VAL A 205 -12.74 -20.60 20.88
CA VAL A 205 -13.50 -20.18 19.71
C VAL A 205 -12.96 -18.87 19.14
N VAL A 206 -13.01 -18.76 17.82
CA VAL A 206 -12.86 -17.50 17.08
C VAL A 206 -14.06 -17.35 16.17
N ILE A 207 -14.83 -16.30 16.37
CA ILE A 207 -15.98 -15.94 15.56
C ILE A 207 -15.62 -14.66 14.82
N LEU A 208 -15.66 -14.70 13.49
CA LEU A 208 -15.38 -13.57 12.63
C LEU A 208 -16.56 -13.37 11.68
N GLY A 209 -16.93 -12.12 11.40
CA GLY A 209 -18.03 -11.90 10.49
C GLY A 209 -18.63 -10.52 10.54
N ASP A 210 -19.51 -10.25 9.58
CA ASP A 210 -20.31 -9.04 9.53
C ASP A 210 -21.63 -9.27 10.31
N PHE A 211 -21.74 -8.59 11.45
CA PHE A 211 -22.91 -8.68 12.32
C PHE A 211 -23.98 -7.65 11.96
N ASN A 212 -23.65 -6.65 11.14
CA ASN A 212 -24.53 -5.50 10.85
C ASN A 212 -25.08 -4.78 12.11
N LEU A 213 -24.39 -4.88 13.25
CA LEU A 213 -24.74 -4.23 14.52
C LEU A 213 -23.97 -2.90 14.73
N GLY A 214 -23.95 -2.07 13.68
CA GLY A 214 -23.18 -0.81 13.68
C GLY A 214 -23.67 0.30 14.62
N PHE A 215 -24.67 0.03 15.46
CA PHE A 215 -25.09 0.92 16.54
C PHE A 215 -24.25 0.73 17.82
N ILE A 216 -23.55 -0.40 17.96
CA ILE A 216 -22.68 -0.67 19.11
C ILE A 216 -21.33 0.00 18.86
N ASP A 217 -20.94 0.85 19.80
CA ASP A 217 -19.66 1.55 19.76
C ASP A 217 -18.60 0.73 20.52
N TRP A 218 -17.46 0.47 19.91
CA TRP A 218 -16.37 -0.31 20.52
C TRP A 218 -15.19 0.60 20.85
N SER A 219 -14.79 0.64 22.12
CA SER A 219 -13.71 1.50 22.61
C SER A 219 -12.69 0.73 23.42
N GLY A 220 -11.41 1.02 23.18
CA GLY A 220 -10.28 0.37 23.85
C GLY A 220 -9.78 1.22 25.00
N ARG A 221 -9.39 0.57 26.09
CA ARG A 221 -8.55 1.21 27.11
C ARG A 221 -7.09 1.06 26.69
N SER A 222 -6.26 2.03 27.05
CA SER A 222 -4.89 2.20 26.54
C SER A 222 -3.96 0.97 26.69
N ASP A 223 -4.31 0.01 27.55
CA ASP A 223 -3.49 -1.17 27.86
C ASP A 223 -4.17 -2.51 27.47
N ASP A 224 -5.41 -2.48 26.95
CA ASP A 224 -6.15 -3.70 26.61
C ASP A 224 -6.06 -4.00 25.10
N LEU A 225 -5.75 -5.27 24.77
CA LEU A 225 -5.80 -5.78 23.39
C LEU A 225 -7.24 -5.92 22.85
N HIS A 226 -8.23 -5.81 23.73
CA HIS A 226 -9.64 -5.99 23.42
C HIS A 226 -10.45 -4.70 23.62
N LEU A 227 -11.58 -4.63 22.93
CA LEU A 227 -12.48 -3.50 22.94
C LEU A 227 -13.70 -3.77 23.83
N SER A 228 -14.12 -2.74 24.55
CA SER A 228 -15.35 -2.74 25.36
C SER A 228 -16.51 -2.15 24.57
N PRO A 229 -17.71 -2.77 24.61
CA PRO A 229 -18.90 -2.24 23.97
C PRO A 229 -19.46 -1.05 24.76
N SER A 230 -20.06 -0.10 24.04
CA SER A 230 -20.79 1.05 24.53
C SER A 230 -21.99 1.31 23.61
N ASN A 231 -22.97 2.10 24.06
CA ASN A 231 -24.15 2.46 23.25
C ASN A 231 -24.98 1.25 22.77
N TYR A 232 -25.10 0.21 23.60
CA TYR A 232 -25.83 -1.04 23.29
C TYR A 232 -27.20 -1.13 23.97
N GLU A 233 -27.84 0.00 24.29
CA GLU A 233 -29.12 0.10 25.00
C GLU A 233 -30.33 -0.35 24.15
N ASN A 234 -30.28 -1.56 23.63
CA ASN A 234 -31.37 -2.22 22.90
C ASN A 234 -31.33 -3.74 23.12
N SER A 235 -32.42 -4.43 22.77
CA SER A 235 -32.54 -5.88 22.99
C SER A 235 -31.46 -6.70 22.26
N LEU A 236 -31.07 -6.27 21.05
CA LEU A 236 -30.01 -6.90 20.27
C LEU A 236 -28.64 -6.77 20.94
N GLY A 237 -28.32 -5.56 21.38
CA GLY A 237 -27.08 -5.20 22.06
C GLY A 237 -26.95 -5.90 23.40
N TYR A 238 -28.01 -5.90 24.23
CA TYR A 238 -28.02 -6.68 25.47
C TYR A 238 -27.81 -8.18 25.19
N SER A 239 -28.50 -8.76 24.21
CA SER A 239 -28.35 -10.19 23.89
C SER A 239 -26.90 -10.54 23.51
N LEU A 240 -26.24 -9.72 22.69
CA LEU A 240 -24.86 -9.95 22.28
C LEU A 240 -23.86 -9.72 23.44
N VAL A 241 -23.99 -8.61 24.16
CA VAL A 241 -23.04 -8.23 25.23
C VAL A 241 -23.15 -9.18 26.43
N ASP A 242 -24.36 -9.60 26.79
CA ASP A 242 -24.57 -10.59 27.84
C ASP A 242 -23.95 -11.94 27.44
N PHE A 243 -24.19 -12.37 26.19
CA PHE A 243 -23.57 -13.58 25.65
C PHE A 243 -22.04 -13.53 25.67
N MET A 244 -21.44 -12.41 25.26
CA MET A 244 -20.00 -12.22 25.30
C MET A 244 -19.46 -12.30 26.72
N SER A 245 -20.15 -11.65 27.66
CA SER A 245 -19.75 -11.60 29.07
C SER A 245 -19.84 -12.97 29.74
N ILE A 246 -20.89 -13.75 29.44
CA ILE A 246 -21.09 -15.10 29.98
C ILE A 246 -20.00 -16.06 29.48
N ASN A 247 -19.62 -15.95 28.21
CA ASN A 247 -18.68 -16.88 27.56
C ASN A 247 -17.22 -16.41 27.60
N GLY A 248 -16.94 -15.26 28.22
CA GLY A 248 -15.60 -14.68 28.25
C GLY A 248 -15.06 -14.32 26.85
N LEU A 249 -15.95 -13.90 25.94
CA LEU A 249 -15.59 -13.49 24.59
C LEU A 249 -15.29 -12.01 24.55
N HIS A 250 -14.19 -11.69 23.88
CA HIS A 250 -13.70 -10.33 23.72
C HIS A 250 -13.66 -9.96 22.24
N GLN A 251 -13.94 -8.68 21.95
CA GLN A 251 -13.84 -8.15 20.60
C GLN A 251 -12.43 -7.60 20.38
N PHE A 252 -11.77 -7.98 19.29
CA PHE A 252 -10.38 -7.58 18.98
C PHE A 252 -10.24 -6.65 17.76
N ASN A 253 -11.29 -6.46 16.96
CA ASN A 253 -11.20 -5.65 15.74
C ASN A 253 -11.37 -4.16 16.03
N SER A 254 -10.29 -3.37 15.90
CA SER A 254 -10.31 -1.92 16.07
C SER A 254 -10.43 -1.11 14.78
N HIS A 255 -10.59 -1.79 13.63
CA HIS A 255 -10.61 -1.12 12.34
C HIS A 255 -12.01 -0.57 12.01
N LEU A 256 -12.10 0.76 11.96
CA LEU A 256 -13.30 1.49 11.55
C LEU A 256 -13.48 1.43 10.02
N ASN A 257 -14.74 1.37 9.60
CA ASN A 257 -15.14 1.54 8.21
C ASN A 257 -15.22 3.03 7.81
N ALA A 258 -15.59 3.31 6.55
CA ALA A 258 -15.71 4.68 6.03
C ALA A 258 -16.74 5.56 6.77
N ASP A 259 -17.72 4.95 7.45
CA ASP A 259 -18.75 5.63 8.24
C ASP A 259 -18.38 5.74 9.74
N ASN A 260 -17.12 5.45 10.11
CA ASN A 260 -16.65 5.38 11.48
C ASN A 260 -17.42 4.39 12.37
N ARG A 261 -17.86 3.26 11.78
CA ARG A 261 -18.54 2.16 12.48
C ARG A 261 -17.74 0.87 12.37
N ILE A 262 -18.04 -0.07 13.26
CA ILE A 262 -17.49 -1.43 13.24
C ILE A 262 -18.66 -2.38 13.01
N LEU A 263 -18.69 -2.97 11.81
CA LEU A 263 -19.69 -3.98 11.42
C LEU A 263 -19.10 -5.38 11.54
N ASP A 264 -17.84 -5.51 11.12
CA ASP A 264 -17.08 -6.74 11.19
C ASP A 264 -16.55 -6.96 12.61
N LEU A 265 -17.05 -7.97 13.31
CA LEU A 265 -16.61 -8.33 14.65
C LEU A 265 -15.65 -9.53 14.61
N VAL A 266 -14.63 -9.47 15.46
CA VAL A 266 -13.72 -10.59 15.73
C VAL A 266 -13.83 -10.90 17.20
N LEU A 267 -14.62 -11.92 17.55
CA LEU A 267 -14.89 -12.36 18.91
C LEU A 267 -14.08 -13.60 19.24
N SER A 268 -13.37 -13.60 20.36
CA SER A 268 -12.64 -14.80 20.81
C SER A 268 -12.46 -14.83 22.33
N ASN A 269 -12.31 -16.03 22.89
CA ASN A 269 -11.92 -16.25 24.28
C ASN A 269 -10.38 -16.33 24.47
N MET A 270 -9.59 -16.22 23.39
CA MET A 270 -8.14 -16.27 23.45
C MET A 270 -7.54 -14.88 23.70
N SER A 271 -6.63 -14.75 24.67
CA SER A 271 -5.96 -13.48 24.99
C SER A 271 -4.91 -13.05 23.96
N ASP A 272 -4.34 -13.99 23.21
CA ASP A 272 -3.17 -13.78 22.36
C ASP A 272 -3.53 -13.50 20.89
N LEU A 273 -4.80 -13.18 20.62
CA LEU A 273 -5.29 -12.85 19.29
C LEU A 273 -4.92 -11.41 18.95
N THR A 274 -4.31 -11.22 17.79
CA THR A 274 -3.95 -9.88 17.28
C THR A 274 -4.61 -9.64 15.94
N VAL A 275 -5.13 -8.42 15.78
CA VAL A 275 -5.80 -7.96 14.58
C VAL A 275 -4.98 -6.82 13.97
N THR A 276 -4.60 -6.97 12.71
CA THR A 276 -3.84 -5.97 11.96
C THR A 276 -4.42 -5.76 10.57
N LYS A 277 -3.98 -4.70 9.88
CA LYS A 277 -4.28 -4.52 8.45
C LYS A 277 -3.27 -5.33 7.64
N PRO A 278 -3.70 -6.05 6.60
CA PRO A 278 -2.77 -6.74 5.72
C PRO A 278 -1.92 -5.73 4.93
N ASP A 279 -0.61 -6.00 4.83
CA ASP A 279 0.33 -5.19 4.03
C ASP A 279 0.05 -5.31 2.53
N ASP A 280 -0.39 -6.48 2.09
CA ASP A 280 -0.77 -6.78 0.70
C ASP A 280 -2.29 -6.98 0.58
N LEU A 281 -2.92 -6.21 -0.31
CA LEU A 281 -4.35 -6.30 -0.57
C LEU A 281 -4.67 -7.53 -1.44
N LEU A 282 -5.22 -8.57 -0.83
CA LEU A 282 -5.68 -9.79 -1.53
C LEU A 282 -7.03 -9.58 -2.26
N SER A 283 -7.77 -8.54 -1.88
CA SER A 283 -9.09 -8.19 -2.42
C SER A 283 -9.22 -6.68 -2.61
N LYS A 284 -10.24 -6.27 -3.37
CA LYS A 284 -10.59 -4.85 -3.47
C LYS A 284 -10.88 -4.26 -2.09
N LEU A 285 -10.45 -3.01 -1.91
CA LEU A 285 -10.86 -2.21 -0.75
C LEU A 285 -12.36 -1.94 -0.85
N ASP A 286 -13.14 -2.59 0.02
CA ASP A 286 -14.50 -2.17 0.32
C ASP A 286 -14.43 -1.04 1.37
N ALA A 287 -15.15 0.05 1.11
CA ALA A 287 -15.22 1.19 2.02
C ALA A 287 -15.97 0.84 3.32
N HIS A 288 -16.94 -0.08 3.26
CA HIS A 288 -17.74 -0.48 4.40
C HIS A 288 -17.16 -1.70 5.13
N HIS A 289 -16.36 -2.53 4.45
CA HIS A 289 -15.74 -3.74 4.99
C HIS A 289 -14.22 -3.75 4.73
N PRO A 290 -13.42 -3.05 5.55
CA PRO A 290 -11.98 -3.03 5.39
C PRO A 290 -11.39 -4.43 5.61
N ASN A 291 -10.34 -4.77 4.86
CA ASN A 291 -9.65 -6.05 5.03
C ASN A 291 -8.98 -6.15 6.40
N ILE A 292 -9.11 -7.31 7.04
CA ILE A 292 -8.59 -7.59 8.36
C ILE A 292 -7.68 -8.83 8.31
N LEU A 293 -6.52 -8.75 8.96
CA LEU A 293 -5.61 -9.87 9.17
C LEU A 293 -5.68 -10.28 10.64
N ILE A 294 -5.98 -11.55 10.90
CA ILE A 294 -6.04 -12.12 12.24
C ILE A 294 -4.84 -13.04 12.43
N SER A 295 -4.07 -12.81 13.49
CA SER A 295 -2.93 -13.62 13.87
C SER A 295 -3.15 -14.24 15.25
N ILE A 296 -3.10 -15.56 15.29
CA ILE A 296 -3.25 -16.35 16.52
C ILE A 296 -1.89 -16.98 16.83
N SER A 297 -1.32 -16.63 17.98
CA SER A 297 -0.05 -17.21 18.42
C SER A 297 -0.29 -18.57 19.06
N ILE A 298 0.24 -19.63 18.46
CA ILE A 298 0.15 -20.99 19.01
C ILE A 298 1.53 -21.37 19.57
N PRO A 299 1.69 -21.49 20.90
CA PRO A 299 2.98 -21.81 21.50
C PRO A 299 3.40 -23.26 21.19
N ASN A 300 4.70 -23.48 20.96
CA ASN A 300 5.32 -24.81 20.81
C ASN A 300 4.70 -25.72 19.73
N VAL A 301 4.34 -25.16 18.57
CA VAL A 301 4.12 -26.01 17.38
C VAL A 301 5.44 -26.73 17.09
N LYS A 302 5.43 -28.06 16.97
CA LYS A 302 6.60 -28.81 16.49
C LYS A 302 6.94 -28.28 15.09
N GLN A 303 7.92 -27.39 15.03
CA GLN A 303 8.38 -26.83 13.78
C GLN A 303 8.97 -27.97 12.94
N LEU A 304 8.72 -27.95 11.64
CA LEU A 304 9.26 -28.96 10.73
C LEU A 304 10.79 -28.87 10.74
N GLU A 305 11.43 -29.76 11.52
CA GLU A 305 12.87 -29.84 11.54
C GLU A 305 13.36 -30.32 10.16
N THR A 306 14.27 -29.56 9.55
CA THR A 306 15.08 -30.07 8.43
C THR A 306 15.73 -31.38 8.87
N LYS A 307 15.27 -32.51 8.33
CA LYS A 307 15.94 -33.81 8.53
C LYS A 307 17.36 -33.71 7.99
N CYS A 308 18.31 -33.37 8.85
CA CYS A 308 19.73 -33.45 8.53
C CYS A 308 20.10 -34.93 8.55
N ARG A 309 19.89 -35.61 7.41
CA ARG A 309 20.22 -37.03 7.29
C ARG A 309 21.74 -37.17 7.30
N SER A 310 22.28 -37.70 8.39
CA SER A 310 23.65 -38.20 8.42
C SER A 310 23.71 -39.48 7.60
N GLY A 311 24.74 -39.60 6.75
CA GLY A 311 24.99 -40.79 5.94
C GLY A 311 26.35 -41.39 6.27
N TYR A 312 26.52 -42.68 5.99
CA TYR A 312 27.83 -43.32 6.07
C TYR A 312 28.67 -42.97 4.85
N ASN A 313 29.91 -42.52 5.06
CA ASN A 313 30.85 -42.23 3.99
C ASN A 313 31.65 -43.50 3.65
N PHE A 314 31.05 -44.38 2.85
CA PHE A 314 31.71 -45.61 2.40
C PHE A 314 32.98 -45.37 1.58
N TYR A 315 33.15 -44.18 0.99
CA TYR A 315 34.39 -43.84 0.28
C TYR A 315 35.58 -43.64 1.24
N LYS A 316 35.33 -43.17 2.47
CA LYS A 316 36.35 -42.97 3.52
C LYS A 316 36.40 -44.11 4.56
N ALA A 317 35.73 -45.22 4.31
CA ALA A 317 35.72 -46.36 5.23
C ALA A 317 37.10 -47.03 5.32
N ASP A 318 37.48 -47.48 6.52
CA ASP A 318 38.68 -48.30 6.69
C ASP A 318 38.39 -49.77 6.35
N TYR A 319 38.43 -50.08 5.06
CA TYR A 319 38.19 -51.44 4.57
C TYR A 319 39.23 -52.46 5.07
N LYS A 320 40.42 -52.03 5.49
CA LYS A 320 41.46 -52.93 6.01
C LYS A 320 41.05 -53.45 7.39
N GLN A 321 40.60 -52.56 8.26
CA GLN A 321 40.07 -52.92 9.58
C GLN A 321 38.75 -53.70 9.46
N ILE A 322 37.83 -53.29 8.58
CA ILE A 322 36.57 -54.02 8.33
C ILE A 322 36.84 -55.47 7.94
N LYS A 323 37.74 -55.70 6.97
CA LYS A 323 38.09 -57.07 6.53
C LYS A 323 38.73 -57.89 7.66
N THR A 324 39.55 -57.27 8.49
CA THR A 324 40.19 -57.94 9.63
C THR A 324 39.17 -58.30 10.69
N HIS A 325 38.25 -57.39 11.01
CA HIS A 325 37.20 -57.60 11.99
C HIS A 325 36.22 -58.69 11.53
N LEU A 326 35.74 -58.63 10.29
CA LEU A 326 34.83 -59.66 9.74
C LEU A 326 35.46 -61.06 9.70
N LYS A 327 36.78 -61.17 9.50
CA LYS A 327 37.49 -62.45 9.55
C LYS A 327 37.60 -63.02 10.97
N ASN A 328 37.61 -62.16 11.99
CA ASN A 328 37.77 -62.54 13.38
C ASN A 328 36.44 -62.88 14.08
N ILE A 329 35.29 -62.64 13.42
CA ILE A 329 33.98 -62.99 13.97
C ILE A 329 33.77 -64.50 13.94
N ASN A 330 33.54 -65.10 15.10
CA ASN A 330 33.14 -66.50 15.19
C ASN A 330 31.64 -66.66 14.94
N TRP A 331 31.28 -66.87 13.67
CA TRP A 331 29.90 -67.08 13.24
C TRP A 331 29.23 -68.30 13.87
N TYR A 332 29.99 -69.32 14.28
CA TYR A 332 29.44 -70.51 14.93
C TYR A 332 28.83 -70.18 16.28
N ASP A 333 29.54 -69.39 17.10
CA ASP A 333 29.04 -68.95 18.40
C ASP A 333 27.95 -67.89 18.25
N THR A 334 28.08 -67.02 17.24
CA THR A 334 27.14 -65.92 17.00
C THR A 334 25.76 -66.44 16.58
N PHE A 335 25.70 -67.56 15.86
CA PHE A 335 24.43 -68.19 15.44
C PHE A 335 23.93 -69.28 16.40
N ARG A 336 24.64 -69.57 17.50
CA ARG A 336 24.32 -70.67 18.41
C ARG A 336 22.91 -70.57 19.00
N GLU A 337 22.45 -69.36 19.29
CA GLU A 337 21.15 -69.10 19.92
C GLU A 337 20.02 -68.85 18.90
N CYS A 338 20.32 -68.89 17.60
CA CYS A 338 19.34 -68.62 16.54
C CYS A 338 18.56 -69.88 16.15
N ILE A 339 17.23 -69.82 16.25
CA ILE A 339 16.35 -70.97 16.04
C ILE A 339 16.02 -71.16 14.55
N ASN A 340 15.76 -70.06 13.82
CA ASN A 340 15.36 -70.11 12.41
C ASN A 340 16.29 -69.28 11.50
N ALA A 341 16.08 -69.38 10.18
CA ALA A 341 16.90 -68.69 9.19
C ALA A 341 16.75 -67.16 9.21
N ASN A 342 15.57 -66.64 9.56
CA ASN A 342 15.32 -65.21 9.68
C ASN A 342 16.06 -64.63 10.89
N ASP A 343 16.12 -65.35 12.01
CA ASP A 343 16.86 -64.94 13.21
C ASP A 343 18.36 -64.84 12.89
N ARG A 344 18.91 -65.81 12.16
CA ARG A 344 20.32 -65.77 11.71
C ARG A 344 20.59 -64.59 10.79
N LEU A 345 19.66 -64.28 9.89
CA LEU A 345 19.79 -63.14 8.98
C LEU A 345 19.72 -61.80 9.74
N ASN A 346 18.84 -61.69 10.73
CA ASN A 346 18.76 -60.51 11.60
C ASN A 346 20.06 -60.30 12.39
N VAL A 347 20.59 -61.36 13.02
CA VAL A 347 21.87 -61.30 13.74
C VAL A 347 23.02 -60.93 12.80
N PHE A 348 23.01 -61.46 11.58
CA PHE A 348 23.98 -61.07 10.55
C PHE A 348 23.91 -59.57 10.22
N TYR A 349 22.71 -59.03 10.00
CA TYR A 349 22.53 -57.60 9.72
C TYR A 349 22.95 -56.73 10.91
N VAL A 350 22.66 -57.15 12.14
CA VAL A 350 23.09 -56.44 13.36
C VAL A 350 24.62 -56.40 13.46
N MET A 351 25.30 -57.53 13.21
CA MET A 351 26.76 -57.57 13.20
C MET A 351 27.37 -56.76 12.07
N LEU A 352 26.76 -56.75 10.89
CA LEU A 352 27.23 -55.93 9.79
C LEU A 352 27.05 -54.43 10.10
N GLN A 353 25.92 -54.06 10.71
CA GLN A 353 25.61 -52.69 11.09
C GLN A 353 26.59 -52.17 12.17
N SER A 354 26.96 -53.01 13.16
CA SER A 354 27.94 -52.62 14.18
C SER A 354 29.33 -52.36 13.60
N VAL A 355 29.73 -53.16 12.60
CA VAL A 355 30.96 -52.96 11.83
C VAL A 355 30.90 -51.67 11.01
N ILE A 356 29.78 -51.40 10.33
CA ILE A 356 29.58 -50.16 9.58
C ILE A 356 29.65 -48.94 10.52
N GLU A 357 29.05 -49.01 11.70
CA GLU A 357 29.06 -47.93 12.69
C GLU A 357 30.45 -47.64 13.26
N SER A 358 31.26 -48.69 13.44
CA SER A 358 32.57 -48.57 14.06
C SER A 358 33.65 -48.10 13.07
N PHE A 359 33.56 -48.51 11.79
CA PHE A 359 34.65 -48.34 10.83
C PHE A 359 34.30 -47.46 9.61
N VAL A 360 33.05 -46.99 9.48
CA VAL A 360 32.65 -46.07 8.41
C VAL A 360 32.32 -44.69 8.99
N PRO A 361 33.11 -43.65 8.68
CA PRO A 361 32.85 -42.32 9.21
C PRO A 361 31.53 -41.76 8.68
N LYS A 362 30.75 -41.12 9.56
CA LYS A 362 29.52 -40.42 9.18
C LYS A 362 29.86 -39.07 8.54
N TYR A 363 29.11 -38.68 7.53
CA TYR A 363 29.14 -37.32 6.99
C TYR A 363 27.79 -36.63 7.19
N THR A 364 27.87 -35.33 7.43
CA THR A 364 26.70 -34.47 7.51
C THR A 364 26.45 -33.87 6.15
N LYS A 365 25.26 -34.06 5.58
CA LYS A 365 24.88 -33.32 4.36
C LYS A 365 24.89 -31.82 4.68
N LYS A 366 25.39 -31.00 3.74
CA LYS A 366 25.32 -29.54 3.88
C LYS A 366 23.86 -29.12 4.03
N LYS A 367 23.59 -28.14 4.89
CA LYS A 367 22.26 -27.53 5.00
C LYS A 367 21.84 -27.01 3.63
N SER A 368 20.62 -27.35 3.21
CA SER A 368 20.05 -26.80 1.99
C SER A 368 19.99 -25.27 2.10
N LYS A 369 20.19 -24.57 0.98
CA LYS A 369 19.88 -23.13 0.90
C LYS A 369 18.37 -22.88 0.86
N TYR A 370 17.60 -23.91 0.55
CA TYR A 370 16.15 -23.87 0.45
C TYR A 370 15.52 -24.33 1.77
N PRO A 371 14.31 -23.84 2.09
CA PRO A 371 13.56 -24.30 3.26
C PRO A 371 13.39 -25.83 3.32
N PRO A 372 13.22 -26.42 4.52
CA PRO A 372 13.06 -27.86 4.72
C PRO A 372 12.02 -28.55 3.84
N TRP A 373 10.95 -27.84 3.50
CA TRP A 373 9.81 -28.32 2.73
C TRP A 373 9.96 -28.12 1.22
N TYR A 374 11.12 -27.72 0.72
CA TYR A 374 11.36 -27.64 -0.72
C TYR A 374 11.89 -28.98 -1.25
N SER A 375 11.09 -29.68 -2.05
CA SER A 375 11.55 -30.86 -2.79
C SER A 375 12.56 -30.51 -3.89
N ASP A 376 13.33 -31.53 -4.27
CA ASP A 376 14.23 -31.46 -5.43
C ASP A 376 13.46 -31.10 -6.72
N SER A 377 12.21 -31.58 -6.85
CA SER A 377 11.30 -31.26 -7.96
C SER A 377 10.83 -29.80 -7.94
N LEU A 378 10.44 -29.29 -6.77
CA LEU A 378 10.04 -27.89 -6.62
C LEU A 378 11.23 -26.95 -6.91
N ILE A 379 12.41 -27.27 -6.39
CA ILE A 379 13.64 -26.52 -6.67
C ILE A 379 13.94 -26.52 -8.17
N ALA A 380 13.77 -27.66 -8.85
CA ALA A 380 13.95 -27.76 -10.30
C ALA A 380 12.93 -26.89 -11.06
N ALA A 381 11.65 -26.95 -10.69
CA ALA A 381 10.58 -26.17 -11.29
C ALA A 381 10.78 -24.65 -11.08
N LEU A 382 11.18 -24.22 -9.87
CA LEU A 382 11.52 -22.83 -9.58
C LEU A 382 12.71 -22.35 -10.41
N THR A 383 13.73 -23.19 -10.53
CA THR A 383 14.92 -22.89 -11.36
C THR A 383 14.54 -22.78 -12.84
N GLU A 384 13.62 -23.63 -13.32
CA GLU A 384 13.10 -23.61 -14.68
C GLU A 384 12.25 -22.37 -14.96
N LYS A 385 11.32 -22.03 -14.07
CA LYS A 385 10.54 -20.79 -14.11
C LYS A 385 11.45 -19.55 -14.20
N GLU A 386 12.49 -19.49 -13.37
CA GLU A 386 13.43 -18.36 -13.38
C GLU A 386 14.26 -18.29 -14.67
N LYS A 387 14.66 -19.44 -15.24
CA LYS A 387 15.31 -19.49 -16.57
C LYS A 387 14.40 -18.90 -17.65
N PHE A 388 13.12 -19.25 -17.67
CA PHE A 388 12.17 -18.72 -18.63
C PHE A 388 11.92 -17.21 -18.43
N ARG A 389 11.80 -16.76 -17.17
CA ARG A 389 11.67 -15.32 -16.84
C ARG A 389 12.87 -14.51 -17.35
N GLN A 390 14.09 -15.01 -17.17
CA GLN A 390 15.30 -14.35 -17.66
C GLN A 390 15.36 -14.31 -19.20
N LYS A 391 14.94 -15.39 -19.88
CA LYS A 391 14.82 -15.39 -21.35
C LYS A 391 13.79 -14.40 -21.84
N TYR A 392 12.61 -14.32 -21.21
CA TYR A 392 11.58 -13.34 -21.54
C TYR A 392 12.11 -11.91 -21.39
N ARG A 393 12.74 -11.58 -20.26
CA ARG A 393 13.33 -10.25 -20.00
C ARG A 393 14.41 -9.87 -21.02
N LYS A 394 15.15 -10.84 -21.56
CA LYS A 394 16.24 -10.60 -22.52
C LYS A 394 15.75 -10.45 -23.96
N TYR A 395 14.73 -11.20 -24.36
CA TYR A 395 14.31 -11.28 -25.77
C TYR A 395 12.96 -10.65 -26.07
N ASN A 396 12.22 -10.17 -25.05
CA ASN A 396 10.94 -9.45 -25.16
C ASN A 396 9.94 -10.09 -26.16
N ASN A 397 9.95 -11.43 -26.23
CA ASN A 397 9.25 -12.18 -27.26
C ASN A 397 7.98 -12.83 -26.67
N PRO A 398 6.78 -12.46 -27.15
CA PRO A 398 5.50 -12.97 -26.64
C PRO A 398 5.21 -14.44 -27.04
N VAL A 399 6.03 -15.04 -27.91
CA VAL A 399 5.80 -16.40 -28.47
C VAL A 399 6.45 -17.51 -27.63
N ILE A 400 7.16 -17.18 -26.55
CA ILE A 400 7.49 -18.17 -25.53
C ILE A 400 6.23 -18.36 -24.68
N ASN A 401 5.23 -19.02 -25.28
CA ASN A 401 4.11 -19.61 -24.55
C ASN A 401 4.74 -20.52 -23.49
N LEU A 402 4.76 -20.04 -22.24
CA LEU A 402 4.73 -20.95 -21.11
C LEU A 402 3.55 -21.87 -21.39
N PRO A 403 3.76 -23.19 -21.51
CA PRO A 403 2.63 -24.11 -21.49
C PRO A 403 1.87 -23.78 -20.20
N LEU A 404 0.62 -23.34 -20.31
CA LEU A 404 -0.26 -23.05 -19.17
C LEU A 404 -0.32 -24.24 -18.19
N SER A 405 0.06 -25.43 -18.63
CA SER A 405 0.26 -26.60 -17.77
C SER A 405 1.31 -26.40 -16.68
N TYR A 406 2.36 -25.58 -16.85
CA TYR A 406 3.37 -25.36 -15.81
C TYR A 406 2.97 -24.30 -14.78
N CYS A 407 2.06 -23.39 -15.11
CA CYS A 407 1.44 -22.53 -14.11
C CYS A 407 0.39 -23.29 -13.28
N ALA A 408 -0.24 -24.32 -13.86
CA ALA A 408 -1.24 -25.13 -13.18
C ALA A 408 -0.65 -26.19 -12.22
N VAL A 409 0.57 -26.69 -12.43
CA VAL A 409 1.18 -27.67 -11.49
C VAL A 409 1.65 -27.01 -10.17
N ALA A 410 1.80 -25.69 -10.13
CA ALA A 410 1.98 -24.97 -8.86
C ALA A 410 0.67 -24.81 -8.06
N ALA A 411 -0.47 -25.28 -8.58
CA ALA A 411 -1.78 -25.19 -7.93
C ALA A 411 -2.32 -26.54 -7.43
N ILE A 412 -1.57 -27.65 -7.54
CA ILE A 412 -1.95 -28.97 -6.97
C ILE A 412 -0.74 -29.66 -6.30
N LEU A 413 0.23 -28.91 -5.76
CA LEU A 413 1.21 -29.46 -4.83
C LEU A 413 1.29 -28.58 -3.59
#